data_AF-A0A8C1IUB5-F1
#
_entry.id   AF-A0A8C1IUB5-F1
#
_cell.length_a   1.000
_cell.length_b   1.000
_cell.length_c   1.000
_cell.angle_alpha   90.00
_cell.angle_beta   90.00
_cell.angle_gamma   90.00
#
_symmetry.space_group_name_H-M   'P 1'
#
loop_
_entity.id
_entity.type
_entity.pdbx_description
1 polymer ?
#
loop_
_entity_poly.entity_id
_entity_poly.type
_entity_poly.pdbx_seq_one_letter_code
_entity_poly.pdbx_strand_id
1 'polypeptide(L)'
;MDCTALELDAINFAKSAVLHDQKGKYNEAVFYYKEAAQALIYAGMAGSKLESIQDKVNEYLDRVQALLNAVQAQSTDPLKSKHQLDLERAYFLVTQAFEEDEKENTDEAIELYTQAVELCIQASNETSDQALQGKLKQLARQALDRAEGLKDSLSKQANQDKPVFSASKGPAQVRQFFPLGPDFSLHDKSQPVRTVQSSEPQGQRYTAEEIEVLRKTSKINGIEYVPFMSVDLRERFAFPVPFSDKCGKLALSPKQKAIFSRWVRPDDICNNPTMIYTVSSFSIKQVISCLFIAAYERRYNKKLITSIIYPQNRKGEPEYNPCGKYMVKLHINGVPRKVIIDDFLPVDRNGELLCSYSSNRNELWVSLIEKAYMKVMGGYDFPGSNSNIDLHALTGWIPERIAMHSDNQSFNKDDTFRMLYQRFHRGDVLITTATGVMTEEEGEKWGLVPTHAYAVLDIREYKVKLDDFAQNREFITLVVYKTNGKKVYYPGK
;
A
#
# COMPACT_ATOMS: atom_id res chain seq x y z
N MET A 1 20.93 -7.76 6.24
CA MET A 1 21.35 -6.95 5.08
C MET A 1 22.85 -6.95 5.07
N ASP A 2 23.48 -7.15 3.92
CA ASP A 2 24.93 -6.94 3.78
C ASP A 2 25.26 -5.49 4.13
N CYS A 3 26.36 -5.23 4.85
CA CYS A 3 26.76 -3.86 5.16
C CYS A 3 26.99 -3.06 3.86
N THR A 4 27.55 -3.69 2.83
CA THR A 4 27.80 -3.07 1.53
C THR A 4 26.51 -2.60 0.83
N ALA A 5 25.41 -3.35 0.97
CA ALA A 5 24.12 -2.97 0.41
C ALA A 5 23.51 -1.75 1.12
N LEU A 6 23.65 -1.69 2.45
CA LEU A 6 23.20 -0.55 3.25
C LEU A 6 24.02 0.71 2.98
N GLU A 7 25.32 0.55 2.75
CA GLU A 7 26.21 1.64 2.32
C GLU A 7 25.81 2.17 0.93
N LEU A 8 25.51 1.27 0.00
CA LEU A 8 25.03 1.64 -1.33
C LEU A 8 23.70 2.39 -1.27
N ASP A 9 22.76 1.91 -0.45
CA ASP A 9 21.49 2.60 -0.20
C ASP A 9 21.70 3.99 0.38
N ALA A 10 22.58 4.13 1.37
CA ALA A 10 22.95 5.43 1.94
C ALA A 10 23.50 6.38 0.87
N ILE A 11 24.37 5.90 -0.01
CA ILE A 11 24.94 6.69 -1.11
C ILE A 11 23.84 7.10 -2.10
N ASN A 12 22.95 6.19 -2.46
CA ASN A 12 21.86 6.47 -3.40
C ASN A 12 20.90 7.52 -2.84
N PHE A 13 20.52 7.40 -1.56
CA PHE A 13 19.70 8.40 -0.89
C PHE A 13 20.42 9.73 -0.76
N ALA A 14 21.70 9.75 -0.38
CA ALA A 14 22.46 11.00 -0.30
C ALA A 14 22.55 11.71 -1.65
N LYS A 15 22.77 10.97 -2.75
CA LYS A 15 22.75 11.52 -4.12
C LYS A 15 21.40 12.13 -4.47
N SER A 16 20.31 11.42 -4.18
CA SER A 16 18.96 11.95 -4.38
C SER A 16 18.71 13.18 -3.51
N ALA A 17 19.13 13.17 -2.25
CA ALA A 17 19.00 14.29 -1.32
C ALA A 17 19.66 15.55 -1.88
N VAL A 18 20.93 15.45 -2.32
CA VAL A 18 21.69 16.57 -2.91
C VAL A 18 21.03 17.06 -4.20
N LEU A 19 20.53 16.17 -5.06
CA LEU A 19 19.84 16.55 -6.28
C LEU A 19 18.57 17.35 -6.01
N HIS A 20 17.79 16.96 -5.01
CA HIS A 20 16.57 17.66 -4.62
C HIS A 20 16.87 18.98 -3.90
N ASP A 21 17.91 19.00 -3.06
CA ASP A 21 18.42 20.18 -2.37
C ASP A 21 18.83 21.27 -3.37
N GLN A 22 19.63 20.89 -4.38
CA GLN A 22 20.05 21.79 -5.48
C GLN A 22 18.90 22.31 -6.34
N LYS A 23 17.83 21.52 -6.47
CA LYS A 23 16.61 21.90 -7.23
C LYS A 23 15.64 22.76 -6.41
N GLY A 24 15.97 23.12 -5.16
CA GLY A 24 15.08 23.87 -4.28
C GLY A 24 13.91 23.04 -3.73
N LYS A 25 13.92 21.72 -3.93
CA LYS A 25 12.87 20.80 -3.47
C LYS A 25 13.20 20.32 -2.05
N TYR A 26 13.09 21.24 -1.09
CA TYR A 26 13.62 21.03 0.26
C TYR A 26 12.88 19.95 1.06
N ASN A 27 11.57 19.77 0.87
CA ASN A 27 10.82 18.69 1.54
C ASN A 27 11.32 17.31 1.12
N GLU A 28 11.54 17.11 -0.18
CA GLU A 28 12.08 15.87 -0.74
C GLU A 28 13.55 15.67 -0.36
N ALA A 29 14.34 16.75 -0.30
CA ALA A 29 15.72 16.70 0.16
C ALA A 29 15.80 16.27 1.63
N VAL A 30 14.97 16.85 2.51
CA VAL A 30 14.87 16.48 3.93
C VAL A 30 14.56 14.99 4.08
N PHE A 31 13.60 14.49 3.30
CA PHE A 31 13.25 13.08 3.30
C PHE A 31 14.47 12.20 3.00
N TYR A 32 15.16 12.45 1.89
CA TYR A 32 16.28 11.61 1.48
C TYR A 32 17.51 11.75 2.37
N TYR A 33 17.80 12.93 2.95
CA TYR A 33 18.87 13.06 3.94
C TYR A 33 18.58 12.24 5.20
N LYS A 34 17.32 12.20 5.65
CA LYS A 34 16.91 11.32 6.77
C LYS A 34 17.11 9.85 6.43
N GLU A 35 16.65 9.39 5.25
CA GLU A 35 16.83 8.00 4.84
C GLU A 35 18.32 7.63 4.65
N ALA A 36 19.13 8.56 4.14
CA ALA A 36 20.58 8.37 4.00
C ALA A 36 21.27 8.24 5.37
N ALA A 37 20.94 9.12 6.32
CA ALA A 37 21.45 9.06 7.69
C ALA A 37 21.03 7.75 8.37
N GLN A 38 19.77 7.36 8.21
CA GLN A 38 19.24 6.12 8.78
C GLN A 38 19.94 4.89 8.19
N ALA A 39 20.15 4.84 6.87
CA ALA A 39 20.85 3.75 6.19
C ALA A 39 22.32 3.64 6.65
N LEU A 40 23.00 4.77 6.88
CA LEU A 40 24.36 4.79 7.45
C LEU A 40 24.42 4.26 8.88
N ILE A 41 23.47 4.64 9.74
CA ILE A 41 23.37 4.10 11.11
C ILE A 41 23.26 2.57 11.06
N TYR A 42 22.39 2.04 10.21
CA TYR A 42 22.23 0.60 10.04
C TYR A 42 23.45 -0.07 9.42
N ALA A 43 24.13 0.56 8.46
CA ALA A 43 25.40 0.06 7.91
C ALA A 43 26.45 -0.10 9.03
N GLY A 44 26.56 0.89 9.93
CA GLY A 44 27.42 0.82 11.10
C GLY A 44 27.05 -0.32 12.05
N MET A 45 25.76 -0.48 12.38
CA MET A 45 25.28 -1.61 13.20
C MET A 45 25.51 -2.97 12.51
N ALA A 46 25.48 -2.99 11.19
CA ALA A 46 25.77 -4.13 10.33
C ALA A 46 27.26 -4.46 10.21
N GLY A 47 28.16 -3.74 10.92
CA GLY A 47 29.60 -3.99 10.89
C GLY A 47 30.32 -3.39 9.68
N SER A 48 29.74 -2.35 9.07
CA SER A 48 30.43 -1.53 8.08
C SER A 48 31.78 -1.04 8.61
N LYS A 49 32.77 -1.00 7.71
CA LYS A 49 34.11 -0.48 7.99
C LYS A 49 34.29 0.97 7.54
N LEU A 50 33.22 1.63 7.09
CA LEU A 50 33.31 3.04 6.74
C LEU A 50 33.73 3.84 7.97
N GLU A 51 34.81 4.60 7.82
CA GLU A 51 35.24 5.54 8.84
C GLU A 51 34.26 6.72 8.91
N SER A 52 34.10 7.31 10.09
CA SER A 52 33.27 8.52 10.28
C SER A 52 31.79 8.41 9.88
N ILE A 53 31.18 7.22 10.01
CA ILE A 53 29.72 7.02 9.84
C ILE A 53 28.92 8.02 10.69
N GLN A 54 29.31 8.19 11.95
CA GLN A 54 28.62 9.10 12.88
C GLN A 54 28.72 10.57 12.43
N ASP A 55 29.87 10.97 11.91
CA ASP A 55 30.08 12.35 11.43
C ASP A 55 29.19 12.62 10.19
N LYS A 56 29.11 11.65 9.27
CA LYS A 56 28.23 11.76 8.08
C LYS A 56 26.75 11.76 8.43
N VAL A 57 26.35 10.97 9.43
CA VAL A 57 24.99 10.98 9.96
C VAL A 57 24.65 12.35 10.53
N ASN A 58 25.53 12.93 11.35
CA ASN A 58 25.33 14.26 11.92
C ASN A 58 25.26 15.33 10.82
N GLU A 59 26.13 15.29 9.81
CA GLU A 59 26.11 16.20 8.66
C GLU A 59 24.75 16.19 7.95
N TYR A 60 24.19 15.01 7.70
CA TYR A 60 22.87 14.89 7.07
C TYR A 60 21.74 15.41 7.96
N LEU A 61 21.79 15.15 9.27
CA LEU A 61 20.78 15.63 10.22
C LEU A 61 20.84 17.16 10.40
N ASP A 62 22.04 17.75 10.43
CA ASP A 62 22.22 19.21 10.47
C ASP A 62 21.68 19.86 9.20
N ARG A 63 21.94 19.26 8.02
CA ARG A 63 21.36 19.73 6.75
C ARG A 63 19.85 19.63 6.76
N VAL A 64 19.29 18.54 7.29
CA VAL A 64 17.84 18.39 7.48
C VAL A 64 17.27 19.52 8.34
N GLN A 65 17.91 19.86 9.45
CA GLN A 65 17.44 20.96 10.30
C GLN A 65 17.48 22.30 9.57
N ALA A 66 18.56 22.58 8.83
CA ALA A 66 18.70 23.79 8.03
C ALA A 66 17.61 23.88 6.95
N LEU A 67 17.33 22.77 6.26
CA LEU A 67 16.30 22.71 5.23
C LEU A 67 14.88 22.82 5.82
N LEU A 68 14.61 22.23 6.98
CA LEU A 68 13.33 22.38 7.67
C LEU A 68 13.08 23.84 8.07
N ASN A 69 14.11 24.54 8.55
CA ASN A 69 14.04 25.97 8.85
C ASN A 69 13.78 26.79 7.56
N ALA A 70 14.42 26.42 6.46
CA ALA A 70 14.21 27.06 5.15
C ALA A 70 12.79 26.80 4.60
N VAL A 71 12.25 25.59 4.76
CA VAL A 71 10.87 25.24 4.40
C VAL A 71 9.87 26.01 5.25
N GLN A 72 10.10 26.12 6.56
CA GLN A 72 9.24 26.93 7.44
C GLN A 72 9.28 28.42 7.03
N ALA A 73 10.42 28.91 6.56
CA ALA A 73 10.55 30.26 6.02
C ALA A 73 9.95 30.44 4.60
N GLN A 74 9.85 29.36 3.81
CA GLN A 74 9.25 29.34 2.46
C GLN A 74 7.78 28.91 2.43
N SER A 75 7.23 28.47 3.57
CA SER A 75 5.87 27.94 3.69
C SER A 75 4.83 29.02 3.38
N THR A 76 4.42 29.11 2.11
CA THR A 76 3.05 29.30 1.63
C THR A 76 3.06 29.30 0.09
N ASP A 77 3.49 28.21 -0.54
CA ASP A 77 2.92 27.95 -1.86
C ASP A 77 1.42 27.75 -1.63
N PRO A 78 0.55 28.59 -2.21
CA PRO A 78 -0.88 28.46 -2.01
C PRO A 78 -1.33 27.08 -2.47
N LEU A 79 -2.31 26.51 -1.76
CA LEU A 79 -2.91 25.26 -2.20
C LEU A 79 -3.49 25.42 -3.60
N LYS A 80 -3.44 24.33 -4.38
CA LYS A 80 -4.01 24.28 -5.73
C LYS A 80 -5.45 24.77 -5.69
N SER A 81 -5.79 25.62 -6.65
CA SER A 81 -7.18 26.08 -6.79
C SER A 81 -8.08 24.93 -7.24
N LYS A 82 -9.38 25.04 -6.97
CA LYS A 82 -10.39 24.07 -7.45
C LYS A 82 -10.19 23.74 -8.94
N HIS A 83 -9.97 24.75 -9.78
CA HIS A 83 -9.82 24.56 -11.22
C HIS A 83 -8.51 23.88 -11.63
N GLN A 84 -7.44 24.02 -10.84
CA GLN A 84 -6.20 23.26 -11.04
C GLN A 84 -6.42 21.78 -10.69
N LEU A 85 -7.17 21.48 -9.63
CA LEU A 85 -7.57 20.12 -9.28
C LEU A 85 -8.52 19.53 -10.33
N ASP A 86 -9.46 20.32 -10.87
CA ASP A 86 -10.33 19.92 -11.97
C ASP A 86 -9.52 19.52 -13.21
N LEU A 87 -8.45 20.27 -13.52
CA LEU A 87 -7.55 19.94 -14.63
C LEU A 87 -6.83 18.60 -14.39
N GLU A 88 -6.35 18.33 -13.18
CA GLU A 88 -5.67 17.06 -12.85
C GLU A 88 -6.62 15.87 -12.94
N ARG A 89 -7.87 16.04 -12.50
CA ARG A 89 -8.93 15.03 -12.66
C ARG A 89 -9.28 14.81 -14.13
N ALA A 90 -9.34 15.88 -14.93
CA ALA A 90 -9.55 15.75 -16.38
C ALA A 90 -8.39 15.02 -17.06
N TYR A 91 -7.14 15.30 -16.70
CA TYR A 91 -6.00 14.54 -17.21
C TYR A 91 -6.10 13.05 -16.84
N PHE A 92 -6.45 12.75 -15.58
CA PHE A 92 -6.64 11.37 -15.15
C PHE A 92 -7.74 10.65 -15.94
N LEU A 93 -8.89 11.30 -16.18
CA LEU A 93 -9.96 10.79 -17.04
C LEU A 93 -9.47 10.50 -18.46
N VAL A 94 -8.69 11.42 -19.07
CA VAL A 94 -8.13 11.23 -20.42
C VAL A 94 -7.13 10.08 -20.46
N THR A 95 -6.28 9.93 -19.45
CA THR A 95 -5.34 8.81 -19.35
C THR A 95 -6.09 7.47 -19.26
N GLN A 96 -7.12 7.40 -18.43
CA GLN A 96 -7.94 6.19 -18.30
C GLN A 96 -8.74 5.89 -19.58
N ALA A 97 -9.27 6.92 -20.24
CA ALA A 97 -9.93 6.77 -21.54
C ALA A 97 -8.99 6.17 -22.59
N PHE A 98 -7.74 6.64 -22.63
CA PHE A 98 -6.72 6.12 -23.53
C PHE A 98 -6.35 4.67 -23.24
N GLU A 99 -6.30 4.27 -21.97
CA GLU A 99 -6.05 2.87 -21.60
C GLU A 99 -7.20 1.95 -21.99
N GLU A 100 -8.46 2.39 -21.86
CA GLU A 100 -9.62 1.61 -22.31
C GLU A 100 -9.72 1.56 -23.84
N ASP A 101 -9.31 2.63 -24.53
CA ASP A 101 -9.17 2.69 -25.99
C ASP A 101 -8.13 1.67 -26.50
N GLU A 102 -6.94 1.61 -25.88
CA GLU A 102 -5.92 0.58 -26.20
C GLU A 102 -6.40 -0.85 -25.92
N LYS A 103 -7.33 -1.04 -24.98
CA LYS A 103 -7.96 -2.34 -24.67
C LYS A 103 -9.14 -2.69 -25.58
N GLU A 104 -9.44 -1.84 -26.57
CA GLU A 104 -10.60 -1.96 -27.47
C GLU A 104 -11.97 -1.90 -26.75
N ASN A 105 -12.01 -1.36 -25.53
CA ASN A 105 -13.25 -1.09 -24.80
C ASN A 105 -13.83 0.27 -25.22
N THR A 106 -14.25 0.37 -26.48
CA THR A 106 -14.60 1.63 -27.14
C THR A 106 -15.71 2.40 -26.43
N ASP A 107 -16.72 1.72 -25.90
CA ASP A 107 -17.85 2.38 -25.24
C ASP A 107 -17.43 3.11 -23.96
N GLU A 108 -16.63 2.45 -23.11
CA GLU A 108 -16.10 3.05 -21.88
C GLU A 108 -15.09 4.16 -22.19
N ALA A 109 -14.23 3.97 -23.19
CA ALA A 109 -13.30 4.99 -23.65
C ALA A 109 -14.02 6.27 -24.09
N ILE A 110 -15.08 6.14 -24.89
CA ILE A 110 -15.91 7.27 -25.34
C ILE A 110 -16.55 7.98 -24.14
N GLU A 111 -17.08 7.23 -23.17
CA GLU A 111 -17.70 7.81 -21.98
C GLU A 111 -16.69 8.61 -21.16
N LEU A 112 -15.50 8.06 -20.91
CA LEU A 112 -14.43 8.71 -20.15
C LEU A 112 -13.92 9.97 -20.85
N TYR A 113 -13.69 9.91 -22.18
CA TYR A 113 -13.33 11.11 -22.96
C TYR A 113 -14.42 12.18 -22.88
N THR A 114 -15.69 11.80 -23.00
CA THR A 114 -16.82 12.75 -22.93
C THR A 114 -16.87 13.43 -21.56
N GLN A 115 -16.71 12.68 -20.47
CA GLN A 115 -16.66 13.24 -19.11
C GLN A 115 -15.46 14.16 -18.89
N ALA A 116 -14.30 13.83 -19.47
CA ALA A 116 -13.14 14.71 -19.41
C ALA A 116 -13.40 16.04 -20.13
N VAL A 117 -14.06 16.01 -21.29
CA VAL A 117 -14.44 17.20 -22.06
C VAL A 117 -15.40 18.08 -21.27
N GLU A 118 -16.46 17.48 -20.70
CA GLU A 118 -17.44 18.21 -19.87
C GLU A 118 -16.77 18.90 -18.68
N LEU A 119 -15.92 18.18 -17.94
CA LEU A 119 -15.17 18.73 -16.81
C LEU A 119 -14.24 19.86 -17.25
N CYS A 120 -13.53 19.71 -18.37
CA CYS A 120 -12.64 20.74 -18.90
C CYS A 120 -13.40 22.02 -19.29
N ILE A 121 -14.55 21.88 -19.96
CA ILE A 121 -15.38 23.03 -20.38
C ILE A 121 -15.93 23.74 -19.14
N GLN A 122 -16.46 22.99 -18.17
CA GLN A 122 -16.97 23.57 -16.94
C GLN A 122 -15.88 24.36 -16.20
N ALA A 123 -14.74 23.73 -15.93
CA ALA A 123 -13.63 24.38 -15.23
C ALA A 123 -13.06 25.58 -16.01
N SER A 124 -13.04 25.51 -17.34
CA SER A 124 -12.57 26.61 -18.19
C SER A 124 -13.51 27.81 -18.16
N ASN A 125 -14.80 27.59 -17.95
CA ASN A 125 -15.80 28.67 -17.88
C ASN A 125 -15.83 29.32 -16.48
N GLU A 126 -15.50 28.56 -15.44
CA GLU A 126 -15.46 29.05 -14.06
C GLU A 126 -14.15 29.80 -13.72
N THR A 127 -13.02 29.42 -14.31
CA THR A 127 -11.71 30.01 -13.98
C THR A 127 -11.45 31.35 -14.67
N SER A 128 -10.81 32.29 -13.97
CA SER A 128 -10.34 33.58 -14.53
C SER A 128 -8.91 33.53 -15.08
N ASP A 129 -8.16 32.44 -14.83
CA ASP A 129 -6.77 32.28 -15.27
C ASP A 129 -6.69 31.87 -16.75
N GLN A 130 -6.22 32.78 -17.61
CA GLN A 130 -6.11 32.57 -19.06
C GLN A 130 -5.18 31.40 -19.43
N ALA A 131 -4.09 31.18 -18.68
CA ALA A 131 -3.17 30.08 -18.96
C ALA A 131 -3.83 28.73 -18.64
N LEU A 132 -4.56 28.67 -17.53
CA LEU A 132 -5.32 27.48 -17.14
C LEU A 132 -6.49 27.21 -18.12
N GLN A 133 -7.22 28.23 -18.53
CA GLN A 133 -8.25 28.13 -19.59
C GLN A 133 -7.67 27.55 -20.88
N GLY A 134 -6.48 28.01 -21.29
CA GLY A 134 -5.79 27.49 -22.48
C GLY A 134 -5.53 26.00 -22.38
N LYS A 135 -4.99 25.53 -21.25
CA LYS A 135 -4.72 24.10 -21.00
C LYS A 135 -6.00 23.26 -21.01
N LEU A 136 -7.05 23.72 -20.32
CA LEU A 136 -8.34 23.03 -20.25
C LEU A 136 -9.00 22.91 -21.65
N LYS A 137 -9.01 24.00 -22.41
CA LYS A 137 -9.55 24.00 -23.79
C LYS A 137 -8.75 23.10 -24.71
N GLN A 138 -7.43 23.07 -24.58
CA GLN A 138 -6.57 22.18 -25.36
C GLN A 138 -6.87 20.71 -25.06
N LEU A 139 -6.92 20.35 -23.77
CA LEU A 139 -7.23 18.98 -23.35
C LEU A 139 -8.63 18.55 -23.81
N ALA A 140 -9.62 19.43 -23.68
CA ALA A 140 -10.99 19.19 -24.15
C ALA A 140 -11.04 18.91 -25.65
N ARG A 141 -10.34 19.70 -26.48
CA ARG A 141 -10.29 19.47 -27.93
C ARG A 141 -9.68 18.12 -28.26
N GLN A 142 -8.53 17.81 -27.67
CA GLN A 142 -7.85 16.52 -27.90
C GLN A 142 -8.74 15.32 -27.51
N ALA A 143 -9.40 15.40 -26.36
CA ALA A 143 -10.31 14.36 -25.89
C ALA A 143 -11.55 14.23 -26.79
N LEU A 144 -12.12 15.35 -27.24
CA LEU A 144 -13.29 15.37 -28.12
C LEU A 144 -12.96 14.78 -29.49
N ASP A 145 -11.86 15.23 -30.12
CA ASP A 145 -11.42 14.73 -31.43
C ASP A 145 -11.23 13.21 -31.40
N ARG A 146 -10.67 12.67 -30.31
CA ARG A 146 -10.50 11.22 -30.14
C ARG A 146 -11.84 10.50 -29.95
N ALA A 147 -12.73 11.04 -29.11
CA ALA A 147 -14.06 10.46 -28.88
C ALA A 147 -14.91 10.43 -30.16
N GLU A 148 -14.87 11.49 -30.97
CA GLU A 148 -15.55 11.54 -32.27
C GLU A 148 -14.95 10.53 -33.25
N GLY A 149 -13.61 10.43 -33.32
CA GLY A 149 -12.94 9.43 -34.15
C GLY A 149 -13.31 7.98 -33.79
N LEU A 150 -13.50 7.69 -32.49
CA LEU A 150 -13.97 6.38 -32.03
C LEU A 150 -15.44 6.13 -32.41
N LYS A 151 -16.33 7.11 -32.23
CA LYS A 151 -17.74 7.02 -32.66
C LYS A 151 -17.88 6.82 -34.17
N ASP A 152 -17.09 7.54 -34.96
CA ASP A 152 -17.06 7.39 -36.41
C ASP A 152 -16.60 5.99 -36.83
N SER A 153 -15.62 5.43 -36.13
CA SER A 153 -15.13 4.07 -36.40
C SER A 153 -16.21 3.02 -36.09
N LEU A 154 -16.94 3.17 -34.98
CA LEU A 154 -18.08 2.31 -34.63
C LEU A 154 -19.21 2.40 -35.65
N SER A 155 -19.55 3.62 -36.10
CA SER A 155 -20.60 3.81 -37.11
C SER A 155 -20.22 3.24 -38.49
N LYS A 156 -18.94 3.23 -38.84
CA LYS A 156 -18.42 2.60 -40.06
C LYS A 156 -18.45 1.07 -39.96
N GLN A 157 -18.09 0.49 -38.82
CA GLN A 157 -18.22 -0.96 -38.58
C GLN A 157 -19.70 -1.40 -38.62
N ALA A 158 -20.60 -0.65 -37.98
CA ALA A 158 -22.04 -0.93 -38.01
C ALA A 158 -22.65 -0.85 -39.43
N ASN A 159 -22.05 -0.06 -40.33
CA ASN A 159 -22.48 0.03 -41.73
C ASN A 159 -21.85 -1.03 -42.65
N GLN A 160 -20.78 -1.70 -42.23
CA GLN A 160 -20.21 -2.86 -42.95
C GLN A 160 -20.94 -4.17 -42.61
N ASP A 161 -21.54 -4.28 -41.42
CA ASP A 161 -22.34 -5.44 -40.98
C ASP A 161 -23.82 -5.40 -41.42
N LYS A 162 -24.13 -4.79 -42.58
CA LYS A 162 -25.44 -5.01 -43.23
C LYS A 162 -25.39 -6.31 -44.03
N PRO A 163 -26.19 -7.34 -43.67
CA PRO A 163 -26.21 -8.58 -44.42
C PRO A 163 -26.82 -8.34 -45.80
N VAL A 164 -26.04 -8.63 -46.85
CA VAL A 164 -26.57 -8.84 -48.20
C VAL A 164 -27.43 -10.10 -48.14
N PHE A 165 -28.75 -9.92 -48.06
CA PHE A 165 -29.72 -11.00 -48.22
C PHE A 165 -29.57 -11.61 -49.62
N SER A 166 -28.94 -12.79 -49.70
CA SER A 166 -29.25 -13.79 -50.71
C SER A 166 -30.06 -14.90 -50.04
N ALA A 167 -31.23 -15.17 -50.61
CA ALA A 167 -32.23 -16.03 -50.01
C ALA A 167 -31.79 -17.50 -49.97
N SER A 168 -31.72 -18.07 -48.77
CA SER A 168 -32.01 -19.48 -48.56
C SER A 168 -32.73 -19.64 -47.22
N LYS A 169 -33.87 -20.35 -47.26
CA LYS A 169 -34.85 -20.50 -46.18
C LYS A 169 -34.35 -21.48 -45.12
N GLY A 170 -34.50 -21.12 -43.85
CA GLY A 170 -34.44 -22.03 -42.69
C GLY A 170 -35.08 -21.34 -41.47
N PRO A 171 -35.86 -22.04 -40.63
CA PRO A 171 -36.82 -21.38 -39.73
C PRO A 171 -36.16 -20.74 -38.51
N ALA A 172 -36.77 -19.65 -38.07
CA ALA A 172 -36.37 -18.85 -36.92
C ALA A 172 -36.43 -19.64 -35.60
N GLN A 173 -35.43 -19.47 -34.75
CA GLN A 173 -35.53 -19.79 -33.32
C GLN A 173 -35.20 -18.58 -32.46
N VAL A 174 -36.24 -18.20 -31.72
CA VAL A 174 -36.30 -17.23 -30.64
C VAL A 174 -35.30 -17.62 -29.55
N ARG A 175 -34.47 -16.67 -29.08
CA ARG A 175 -33.68 -16.84 -27.86
C ARG A 175 -34.62 -16.93 -26.66
N GLN A 176 -34.99 -18.15 -26.29
CA GLN A 176 -35.60 -18.46 -25.00
C GLN A 176 -34.50 -18.90 -24.02
N PHE A 177 -34.43 -18.20 -22.89
CA PHE A 177 -33.77 -18.69 -21.68
C PHE A 177 -34.45 -19.98 -21.23
N PHE A 178 -33.69 -21.03 -20.93
CA PHE A 178 -34.18 -22.16 -20.13
C PHE A 178 -33.13 -22.69 -19.14
N PRO A 179 -33.59 -23.19 -17.97
CA PRO A 179 -32.78 -23.51 -16.80
C PRO A 179 -32.15 -24.92 -16.89
N LEU A 180 -31.09 -25.12 -16.12
CA LEU A 180 -30.41 -26.40 -15.94
C LEU A 180 -31.38 -27.44 -15.36
N GLY A 181 -31.51 -28.58 -16.05
CA GLY A 181 -32.20 -29.78 -15.60
C GLY A 181 -31.22 -30.96 -15.41
N PRO A 182 -31.57 -31.96 -14.59
CA PRO A 182 -30.66 -32.92 -13.99
C PRO A 182 -30.49 -34.19 -14.82
N ASP A 183 -29.27 -34.71 -14.82
CA ASP A 183 -28.86 -36.12 -15.00
C ASP A 183 -27.59 -36.19 -15.86
N PHE A 184 -26.47 -36.59 -15.24
CA PHE A 184 -25.63 -37.66 -15.79
C PHE A 184 -24.63 -38.17 -14.73
N SER A 185 -24.58 -39.50 -14.62
CA SER A 185 -24.11 -40.27 -13.46
C SER A 185 -22.60 -40.48 -13.31
N LEU A 186 -22.28 -40.88 -12.07
CA LEU A 186 -21.06 -41.43 -11.47
C LEU A 186 -20.40 -42.58 -12.26
N HIS A 187 -19.07 -42.50 -12.40
CA HIS A 187 -18.00 -43.53 -12.27
C HIS A 187 -16.76 -42.93 -12.98
N ASP A 188 -15.58 -42.80 -12.40
CA ASP A 188 -14.76 -43.87 -11.83
C ASP A 188 -13.66 -43.29 -10.90
N LYS A 189 -13.17 -44.10 -9.95
CA LYS A 189 -12.15 -43.75 -8.96
C LYS A 189 -10.75 -44.10 -9.44
N SER A 190 -9.76 -43.24 -9.15
CA SER A 190 -8.55 -43.61 -8.38
C SER A 190 -7.61 -42.40 -8.22
N GLN A 191 -7.36 -42.00 -6.97
CA GLN A 191 -6.19 -41.20 -6.57
C GLN A 191 -4.95 -42.13 -6.50
N PRO A 192 -3.69 -41.63 -6.66
CA PRO A 192 -2.99 -41.05 -5.50
C PRO A 192 -2.03 -39.88 -5.79
N VAL A 193 -1.73 -39.16 -4.69
CA VAL A 193 -0.62 -38.23 -4.40
C VAL A 193 -0.66 -36.82 -5.03
N ARG A 194 -1.05 -35.82 -4.22
CA ARG A 194 -0.85 -34.39 -4.52
C ARG A 194 0.39 -33.85 -3.81
N THR A 195 1.40 -33.54 -4.60
CA THR A 195 2.41 -32.50 -4.30
C THR A 195 1.73 -31.14 -4.31
N VAL A 196 1.89 -30.35 -3.24
CA VAL A 196 1.32 -29.01 -3.14
C VAL A 196 2.18 -28.04 -3.95
N GLN A 197 1.80 -27.82 -5.20
CA GLN A 197 2.26 -26.70 -6.00
C GLN A 197 1.22 -25.58 -5.93
N SER A 198 1.71 -24.35 -5.75
CA SER A 198 0.95 -23.10 -5.78
C SER A 198 0.16 -22.98 -7.08
N SER A 199 -1.14 -23.26 -7.02
CA SER A 199 -2.04 -23.08 -8.16
C SER A 199 -2.75 -21.74 -8.04
N GLU A 200 -2.47 -20.82 -8.97
CA GLU A 200 -3.50 -19.87 -9.40
C GLU A 200 -4.73 -20.66 -9.85
N PRO A 201 -5.96 -20.36 -9.38
CA PRO A 201 -7.12 -21.14 -9.75
C PRO A 201 -7.64 -20.70 -11.12
N GLN A 202 -7.05 -21.25 -12.19
CA GLN A 202 -7.80 -21.45 -13.42
C GLN A 202 -8.82 -22.58 -13.20
N GLY A 203 -10.06 -22.22 -12.88
CA GLY A 203 -11.22 -23.01 -13.29
C GLY A 203 -11.85 -24.00 -12.30
N GLN A 204 -11.53 -23.99 -10.99
CA GLN A 204 -12.40 -24.68 -10.03
C GLN A 204 -13.63 -23.80 -9.75
N ARG A 205 -14.78 -24.17 -10.32
CA ARG A 205 -16.06 -23.60 -9.90
C ARG A 205 -16.31 -24.02 -8.44
N TYR A 206 -16.47 -23.04 -7.56
CA TYR A 206 -16.87 -23.28 -6.18
C TYR A 206 -18.14 -24.15 -6.12
N THR A 207 -18.18 -25.05 -5.15
CA THR A 207 -19.38 -25.82 -4.80
C THR A 207 -20.50 -24.90 -4.30
N ALA A 208 -21.74 -25.38 -4.29
CA ALA A 208 -22.87 -24.59 -3.80
C ALA A 208 -22.69 -24.21 -2.32
N GLU A 209 -22.11 -25.12 -1.53
CA GLU A 209 -21.79 -24.95 -0.13
C GLU A 209 -20.71 -23.88 0.07
N GLU A 210 -19.61 -23.93 -0.71
CA GLU A 210 -18.56 -22.91 -0.66
C GLU A 210 -19.09 -21.53 -1.05
N ILE A 211 -19.94 -21.43 -2.08
CA ILE A 211 -20.58 -20.17 -2.47
C ILE A 211 -21.45 -19.63 -1.32
N GLU A 212 -22.18 -20.48 -0.62
CA GLU A 212 -22.98 -20.08 0.53
C GLU A 212 -22.11 -19.61 1.71
N VAL A 213 -21.00 -20.30 1.99
CA VAL A 213 -20.02 -19.85 2.98
C VAL A 213 -19.45 -18.50 2.60
N LEU A 214 -19.03 -18.31 1.34
CA LEU A 214 -18.50 -17.04 0.85
C LEU A 214 -19.53 -15.93 0.97
N ARG A 215 -20.80 -16.18 0.61
CA ARG A 215 -21.90 -15.22 0.74
C ARG A 215 -22.09 -14.81 2.20
N LYS A 216 -22.23 -15.77 3.13
CA LYS A 216 -22.41 -15.48 4.57
C LYS A 216 -21.23 -14.71 5.16
N THR A 217 -20.01 -15.11 4.82
CA THR A 217 -18.76 -14.51 5.34
C THR A 217 -18.38 -13.19 4.67
N SER A 218 -19.10 -12.78 3.61
CA SER A 218 -18.90 -11.48 2.95
C SER A 218 -19.46 -10.31 3.75
N LYS A 219 -20.43 -10.54 4.63
CA LYS A 219 -21.04 -9.48 5.43
C LYS A 219 -20.29 -9.30 6.75
N ILE A 220 -19.52 -8.22 6.86
CA ILE A 220 -18.73 -7.87 8.04
C ILE A 220 -19.18 -6.49 8.52
N ASN A 221 -19.55 -6.36 9.79
CA ASN A 221 -20.05 -5.09 10.36
C ASN A 221 -21.21 -4.47 9.55
N GLY A 222 -22.06 -5.31 8.94
CA GLY A 222 -23.19 -4.86 8.12
C GLY A 222 -22.83 -4.46 6.69
N ILE A 223 -21.54 -4.41 6.33
CA ILE A 223 -21.02 -4.05 5.01
C ILE A 223 -20.65 -5.33 4.25
N GLU A 224 -20.95 -5.36 2.95
CA GLU A 224 -20.62 -6.49 2.08
C GLU A 224 -19.22 -6.29 1.44
N TYR A 225 -18.33 -7.25 1.68
CA TYR A 225 -17.00 -7.34 1.10
C TYR A 225 -16.92 -8.63 0.29
N VAL A 226 -17.21 -8.56 -1.00
CA VAL A 226 -17.20 -9.75 -1.87
C VAL A 226 -15.76 -10.23 -2.16
N PRO A 227 -15.59 -11.53 -2.48
CA PRO A 227 -14.31 -12.05 -2.95
C PRO A 227 -13.79 -11.21 -4.13
N PHE A 228 -12.48 -10.97 -4.14
CA PHE A 228 -11.80 -10.30 -5.24
C PHE A 228 -11.74 -11.24 -6.45
N MET A 229 -12.22 -10.76 -7.59
CA MET A 229 -12.32 -11.51 -8.84
C MET A 229 -11.61 -10.75 -9.97
N SER A 230 -11.30 -11.44 -11.07
CA SER A 230 -10.63 -10.82 -12.22
C SER A 230 -11.41 -9.65 -12.83
N VAL A 231 -12.74 -9.64 -12.70
CA VAL A 231 -13.59 -8.51 -13.13
C VAL A 231 -13.30 -7.23 -12.35
N ASP A 232 -12.83 -7.32 -11.10
CA ASP A 232 -12.50 -6.16 -10.26
C ASP A 232 -11.25 -5.43 -10.75
N LEU A 233 -10.42 -6.07 -11.60
CA LEU A 233 -9.33 -5.39 -12.30
C LEU A 233 -9.82 -4.35 -13.32
N ARG A 234 -11.12 -4.39 -13.65
CA ARG A 234 -11.80 -3.39 -14.50
C ARG A 234 -12.62 -2.40 -13.68
N GLU A 235 -12.41 -2.34 -12.37
CA GLU A 235 -13.08 -1.35 -11.50
C GLU A 235 -12.73 0.06 -11.99
N ARG A 236 -13.76 0.88 -12.19
CA ARG A 236 -13.59 2.25 -12.65
C ARG A 236 -13.10 3.15 -11.51
N PHE A 237 -12.00 3.85 -11.74
CA PHE A 237 -11.42 4.79 -10.76
C PHE A 237 -11.57 6.27 -11.14
N ALA A 238 -11.82 6.56 -12.42
CA ALA A 238 -11.94 7.92 -12.92
C ALA A 238 -13.39 8.42 -12.90
N PHE A 239 -13.59 9.58 -12.27
CA PHE A 239 -14.88 10.25 -12.13
C PHE A 239 -14.74 11.78 -12.24
N PRO A 240 -15.73 12.47 -12.82
CA PRO A 240 -15.73 13.93 -12.94
C PRO A 240 -15.96 14.64 -11.60
N VAL A 241 -16.46 13.93 -10.59
CA VAL A 241 -16.65 14.42 -9.22
C VAL A 241 -15.86 13.53 -8.25
N PRO A 242 -15.22 14.08 -7.21
CA PRO A 242 -14.44 13.28 -6.28
C PRO A 242 -15.31 12.23 -5.59
N PHE A 243 -14.86 10.98 -5.62
CA PHE A 243 -15.56 9.83 -5.07
C PHE A 243 -15.76 9.98 -3.57
N SER A 244 -16.96 9.61 -3.11
CA SER A 244 -17.29 9.52 -1.69
C SER A 244 -17.78 8.11 -1.38
N ASP A 245 -17.29 7.56 -0.28
CA ASP A 245 -17.63 6.21 0.13
C ASP A 245 -19.13 6.15 0.53
N LYS A 246 -19.84 5.17 -0.03
CA LYS A 246 -21.28 4.95 0.27
C LYS A 246 -21.52 4.62 1.74
N CYS A 247 -20.52 4.05 2.43
CA CYS A 247 -20.59 3.75 3.85
C CYS A 247 -20.38 4.99 4.74
N GLY A 248 -20.05 6.16 4.16
CA GLY A 248 -19.79 7.39 4.89
C GLY A 248 -18.41 7.40 5.56
N LYS A 249 -18.25 8.30 6.54
CA LYS A 249 -16.99 8.46 7.29
C LYS A 249 -16.88 7.41 8.39
N LEU A 250 -15.67 6.90 8.59
CA LEU A 250 -15.42 5.89 9.63
C LEU A 250 -15.64 6.48 11.02
N ALA A 251 -16.23 5.68 11.91
CA ALA A 251 -16.38 6.06 13.30
C ALA A 251 -15.00 6.25 13.95
N LEU A 252 -14.79 7.40 14.58
CA LEU A 252 -13.55 7.71 15.30
C LEU A 252 -13.56 7.10 16.71
N SER A 253 -12.39 6.70 17.21
CA SER A 253 -12.22 6.32 18.62
C SER A 253 -12.51 7.51 19.55
N PRO A 254 -12.86 7.26 20.83
CA PRO A 254 -13.02 8.34 21.82
C PRO A 254 -11.79 9.27 21.91
N LYS A 255 -10.58 8.70 21.81
CA LYS A 255 -9.33 9.47 21.83
C LYS A 255 -9.20 10.39 20.62
N GLN A 256 -9.47 9.89 19.41
CA GLN A 256 -9.42 10.70 18.19
C GLN A 256 -10.53 11.78 18.20
N LYS A 257 -11.75 11.45 18.65
CA LYS A 257 -12.87 12.40 18.73
C LYS A 257 -12.53 13.64 19.57
N ALA A 258 -11.74 13.47 20.64
CA ALA A 258 -11.36 14.58 21.52
C ALA A 258 -10.51 15.66 20.83
N ILE A 259 -9.68 15.26 19.86
CA ILE A 259 -8.75 16.15 19.15
C ILE A 259 -9.14 16.37 17.68
N PHE A 260 -10.16 15.67 17.20
CA PHE A 260 -10.67 15.76 15.84
C PHE A 260 -11.13 17.18 15.49
N SER A 261 -10.72 17.61 14.30
CA SER A 261 -11.11 18.89 13.72
C SER A 261 -12.07 18.66 12.55
N ARG A 262 -11.61 17.96 11.51
CA ARG A 262 -12.37 17.74 10.26
C ARG A 262 -11.83 16.54 9.48
N TRP A 263 -12.61 16.11 8.50
CA TRP A 263 -12.14 15.21 7.44
C TRP A 263 -11.60 16.05 6.28
N VAL A 264 -10.48 15.62 5.71
CA VAL A 264 -9.81 16.31 4.60
C VAL A 264 -9.45 15.32 3.52
N ARG A 265 -9.40 15.76 2.27
CA ARG A 265 -8.71 15.04 1.19
C ARG A 265 -7.23 15.40 1.19
N PRO A 266 -6.37 14.58 0.54
CA PRO A 266 -4.96 14.90 0.37
C PRO A 266 -4.73 16.30 -0.24
N ASP A 267 -5.53 16.67 -1.24
CA ASP A 267 -5.44 17.96 -1.92
C ASP A 267 -5.77 19.17 -1.01
N ASP A 268 -6.48 18.95 0.10
CA ASP A 268 -6.80 20.02 1.06
C ASP A 268 -5.63 20.37 1.99
N ILE A 269 -4.58 19.53 2.01
CA ILE A 269 -3.45 19.65 2.94
C ILE A 269 -2.07 19.57 2.25
N CYS A 270 -2.01 19.12 1.00
CA CYS A 270 -0.77 19.06 0.23
C CYS A 270 -0.99 19.30 -1.26
N ASN A 271 -0.02 19.94 -1.93
CA ASN A 271 -0.12 20.24 -3.36
C ASN A 271 0.25 19.06 -4.26
N ASN A 272 1.11 18.15 -3.81
CA ASN A 272 1.61 17.08 -4.66
C ASN A 272 1.48 15.73 -3.95
N PRO A 273 0.23 15.27 -3.69
CA PRO A 273 0.02 13.94 -3.15
C PRO A 273 0.56 12.87 -4.10
N THR A 274 1.11 11.83 -3.52
CA THR A 274 1.71 10.68 -4.19
C THR A 274 1.24 9.41 -3.48
N MET A 275 1.02 8.35 -4.26
CA MET A 275 0.59 7.09 -3.67
C MET A 275 1.71 6.47 -2.83
N ILE A 276 2.85 6.22 -3.46
CA ILE A 276 4.06 5.72 -2.83
C ILE A 276 5.22 6.56 -3.36
N TYR A 277 5.93 7.24 -2.47
CA TYR A 277 7.19 7.88 -2.79
C TYR A 277 8.33 6.89 -2.64
N THR A 278 8.35 6.18 -1.51
CA THR A 278 9.29 5.09 -1.23
C THR A 278 8.65 4.11 -0.27
N VAL A 279 8.72 2.81 -0.57
CA VAL A 279 8.35 1.78 0.40
C VAL A 279 9.45 1.69 1.46
N SER A 280 9.34 2.51 2.50
CA SER A 280 10.25 2.55 3.63
C SER A 280 9.51 2.29 4.93
N SER A 281 10.02 1.35 5.71
CA SER A 281 9.57 1.17 7.08
C SER A 281 9.87 2.41 7.93
N PHE A 282 10.96 3.13 7.65
CA PHE A 282 11.44 4.21 8.51
C PHE A 282 10.56 5.46 8.50
N SER A 283 9.72 5.59 7.47
CA SER A 283 8.86 6.75 7.31
C SER A 283 7.52 6.59 8.04
N ILE A 284 7.19 5.42 8.58
CA ILE A 284 5.81 5.12 9.01
C ILE A 284 5.61 5.41 10.50
N LYS A 285 4.59 6.20 10.85
CA LYS A 285 4.06 6.36 12.21
C LYS A 285 2.71 5.63 12.30
N GLN A 286 2.63 4.55 13.08
CA GLN A 286 1.54 3.57 12.94
C GLN A 286 0.85 3.06 14.20
N VAL A 287 -0.40 2.61 13.99
CA VAL A 287 -1.17 1.70 14.85
C VAL A 287 -1.18 0.25 14.34
N ILE A 288 -1.01 0.01 13.03
CA ILE A 288 -1.04 -1.33 12.37
C ILE A 288 0.38 -1.81 12.01
N SER A 289 0.52 -3.10 11.71
CA SER A 289 1.75 -3.80 11.31
C SER A 289 2.31 -3.50 9.89
N CYS A 290 1.89 -2.44 9.19
CA CYS A 290 2.32 -2.19 7.79
C CYS A 290 3.82 -1.87 7.68
N LEU A 291 4.40 -1.32 8.75
CA LEU A 291 5.84 -1.17 8.94
C LEU A 291 6.64 -2.43 8.57
N PHE A 292 6.14 -3.60 8.98
CA PHE A 292 6.85 -4.87 8.83
C PHE A 292 6.89 -5.32 7.38
N ILE A 293 5.79 -5.11 6.66
CA ILE A 293 5.67 -5.51 5.25
C ILE A 293 6.50 -4.57 4.37
N ALA A 294 6.56 -3.27 4.68
CA ALA A 294 7.39 -2.32 3.94
C ALA A 294 8.88 -2.69 4.01
N ALA A 295 9.37 -3.04 5.20
CA ALA A 295 10.74 -3.53 5.37
C ALA A 295 11.01 -4.81 4.58
N TYR A 296 10.05 -5.74 4.60
CA TYR A 296 10.15 -7.01 3.89
C TYR A 296 10.16 -6.82 2.35
N GLU A 297 9.21 -6.06 1.81
CA GLU A 297 9.07 -5.81 0.37
C GLU A 297 10.33 -5.19 -0.20
N ARG A 298 10.91 -4.20 0.49
CA ARG A 298 12.17 -3.59 0.13
C ARG A 298 13.34 -4.59 0.14
N ARG A 299 13.43 -5.42 1.18
CA ARG A 299 14.56 -6.36 1.35
C ARG A 299 14.58 -7.47 0.29
N TYR A 300 13.42 -8.01 -0.05
CA TYR A 300 13.32 -9.17 -0.94
C TYR A 300 12.81 -8.82 -2.34
N ASN A 301 12.56 -7.54 -2.61
CA ASN A 301 11.97 -7.05 -3.86
C ASN A 301 10.67 -7.80 -4.23
N LYS A 302 9.81 -8.04 -3.23
CA LYS A 302 8.53 -8.73 -3.38
C LYS A 302 7.38 -7.78 -3.11
N LYS A 303 6.54 -7.55 -4.13
CA LYS A 303 5.39 -6.64 -4.08
C LYS A 303 4.26 -7.20 -3.21
N LEU A 304 4.27 -6.92 -1.91
CA LEU A 304 3.24 -7.36 -0.96
C LEU A 304 2.23 -6.24 -0.68
N ILE A 305 2.69 -5.03 -0.39
CA ILE A 305 1.86 -3.84 -0.18
C ILE A 305 1.47 -3.23 -1.52
N THR A 306 2.43 -3.04 -2.42
CA THR A 306 2.19 -2.34 -3.69
C THR A 306 1.17 -3.07 -4.57
N SER A 307 1.13 -4.40 -4.50
CA SER A 307 0.25 -5.25 -5.32
C SER A 307 -1.20 -5.32 -4.83
N ILE A 308 -1.50 -4.78 -3.64
CA ILE A 308 -2.85 -4.82 -3.07
C ILE A 308 -3.59 -3.47 -3.13
N ILE A 309 -2.94 -2.39 -3.57
CA ILE A 309 -3.52 -1.05 -3.70
C ILE A 309 -3.82 -0.75 -5.16
N TYR A 310 -5.01 -0.22 -5.44
CA TYR A 310 -5.49 0.17 -6.76
C TYR A 310 -6.09 1.59 -6.72
N PRO A 311 -6.02 2.37 -7.82
CA PRO A 311 -5.60 1.97 -9.17
C PRO A 311 -4.09 1.71 -9.29
N GLN A 312 -3.71 0.96 -10.34
CA GLN A 312 -2.33 0.63 -10.67
C GLN A 312 -2.02 1.08 -12.09
N ASN A 313 -0.82 1.61 -12.31
CA ASN A 313 -0.32 1.95 -13.62
C ASN A 313 0.03 0.68 -14.44
N ARG A 314 0.48 0.88 -15.69
CA ARG A 314 0.89 -0.21 -16.60
C ARG A 314 1.98 -1.17 -16.06
N LYS A 315 2.75 -0.75 -15.05
CA LYS A 315 3.79 -1.57 -14.39
C LYS A 315 3.25 -2.35 -13.19
N GLY A 316 1.94 -2.28 -12.92
CA GLY A 316 1.31 -2.86 -11.73
C GLY A 316 1.77 -2.16 -10.46
N GLU A 317 2.08 -0.87 -10.52
CA GLU A 317 2.45 -0.05 -9.35
C GLU A 317 1.28 0.86 -9.00
N PRO A 318 0.98 1.03 -7.71
CA PRO A 318 -0.18 1.81 -7.30
C PRO A 318 0.04 3.30 -7.60
N GLU A 319 -1.00 3.95 -8.11
CA GLU A 319 -0.93 5.34 -8.57
C GLU A 319 -1.86 6.25 -7.79
N TYR A 320 -1.52 7.54 -7.76
CA TYR A 320 -2.39 8.54 -7.15
C TYR A 320 -3.62 8.74 -8.02
N ASN A 321 -4.80 8.72 -7.39
CA ASN A 321 -6.07 8.99 -8.05
C ASN A 321 -6.64 10.32 -7.54
N PRO A 322 -6.65 11.40 -8.36
CA PRO A 322 -7.21 12.69 -7.97
C PRO A 322 -8.75 12.66 -7.87
N CYS A 323 -9.40 11.61 -8.36
CA CYS A 323 -10.82 11.37 -8.10
C CYS A 323 -11.08 10.80 -6.71
N GLY A 324 -10.04 10.44 -5.93
CA GLY A 324 -10.14 10.05 -4.53
C GLY A 324 -10.83 8.71 -4.27
N LYS A 325 -10.89 7.82 -5.27
CA LYS A 325 -11.37 6.44 -5.13
C LYS A 325 -10.18 5.48 -5.11
N TYR A 326 -10.17 4.58 -4.13
CA TYR A 326 -9.17 3.52 -4.04
C TYR A 326 -9.82 2.18 -3.74
N MET A 327 -9.15 1.11 -4.16
CA MET A 327 -9.50 -0.25 -3.82
C MET A 327 -8.30 -0.93 -3.17
N VAL A 328 -8.52 -1.54 -2.01
CA VAL A 328 -7.50 -2.33 -1.32
C VAL A 328 -7.95 -3.79 -1.28
N LYS A 329 -7.06 -4.69 -1.69
CA LYS A 329 -7.28 -6.14 -1.66
C LYS A 329 -6.79 -6.70 -0.34
N LEU A 330 -7.71 -7.08 0.54
CA LEU A 330 -7.39 -7.63 1.86
C LEU A 330 -7.81 -9.10 1.95
N HIS A 331 -6.98 -9.93 2.57
CA HIS A 331 -7.27 -11.34 2.79
C HIS A 331 -8.11 -11.51 4.08
N ILE A 332 -9.43 -11.60 3.94
CA ILE A 332 -10.35 -11.61 5.08
C ILE A 332 -11.28 -12.82 4.98
N ASN A 333 -11.50 -13.51 6.10
CA ASN A 333 -12.32 -14.72 6.19
C ASN A 333 -11.94 -15.78 5.14
N GLY A 334 -10.64 -16.04 4.99
CA GLY A 334 -10.12 -17.13 4.15
C GLY A 334 -9.92 -16.81 2.67
N VAL A 335 -10.32 -15.62 2.18
CA VAL A 335 -10.14 -15.25 0.76
C VAL A 335 -9.72 -13.78 0.58
N PRO A 336 -9.05 -13.43 -0.52
CA PRO A 336 -8.89 -12.04 -0.93
C PRO A 336 -10.24 -11.39 -1.21
N ARG A 337 -10.48 -10.20 -0.65
CA ARG A 337 -11.71 -9.42 -0.79
C ARG A 337 -11.41 -7.99 -1.19
N LYS A 338 -12.31 -7.40 -1.97
CA LYS A 338 -12.17 -6.00 -2.38
C LYS A 338 -12.73 -5.06 -1.33
N VAL A 339 -11.96 -4.03 -1.00
CA VAL A 339 -12.36 -2.97 -0.08
C VAL A 339 -12.25 -1.63 -0.79
N ILE A 340 -13.39 -1.08 -1.20
CA ILE A 340 -13.47 0.26 -1.80
C ILE A 340 -13.47 1.31 -0.69
N ILE A 341 -12.64 2.33 -0.82
CA ILE A 341 -12.59 3.49 0.08
C ILE A 341 -12.53 4.79 -0.71
N ASP A 342 -13.04 5.87 -0.11
CA ASP A 342 -12.65 7.23 -0.49
C ASP A 342 -11.31 7.62 0.17
N ASP A 343 -10.80 8.82 -0.11
CA ASP A 343 -9.51 9.31 0.38
C ASP A 343 -9.62 10.36 1.50
N PHE A 344 -10.80 10.53 2.09
CA PHE A 344 -10.95 11.42 3.24
C PHE A 344 -10.23 10.87 4.47
N LEU A 345 -9.36 11.66 5.08
CA LEU A 345 -8.61 11.30 6.27
C LEU A 345 -8.96 12.25 7.43
N PRO A 346 -8.99 11.76 8.68
CA PRO A 346 -9.28 12.60 9.84
C PRO A 346 -8.03 13.38 10.26
N VAL A 347 -8.18 14.68 10.55
CA VAL A 347 -7.11 15.54 11.06
C VAL A 347 -7.45 16.22 12.38
N ASP A 348 -6.42 16.57 13.13
CA ASP A 348 -6.51 17.39 14.33
C ASP A 348 -6.60 18.90 14.00
N ARG A 349 -6.61 19.75 15.03
CA ARG A 349 -6.68 21.21 14.87
C ARG A 349 -5.41 21.83 14.27
N ASN A 350 -4.28 21.13 14.34
CA ASN A 350 -2.99 21.53 13.79
C ASN A 350 -2.80 21.03 12.35
N GLY A 351 -3.73 20.23 11.82
CA GLY A 351 -3.63 19.62 10.50
C GLY A 351 -2.84 18.31 10.48
N GLU A 352 -2.54 17.71 11.64
CA GLU A 352 -1.93 16.39 11.73
C GLU A 352 -2.95 15.29 11.50
N LEU A 353 -2.56 14.25 10.75
CA LEU A 353 -3.39 13.08 10.53
C LEU A 353 -3.60 12.30 11.83
N LEU A 354 -4.85 11.93 12.08
CA LEU A 354 -5.27 11.12 13.24
C LEU A 354 -5.27 9.61 12.94
N CYS A 355 -4.90 9.25 11.72
CA CYS A 355 -4.67 7.89 11.25
C CYS A 355 -3.16 7.62 11.21
N SER A 356 -2.74 6.43 10.85
CA SER A 356 -1.37 6.08 10.50
C SER A 356 -0.93 6.87 9.27
N TYR A 357 0.28 7.42 9.28
CA TYR A 357 0.79 8.25 8.18
C TYR A 357 2.30 8.11 7.99
N SER A 358 2.77 8.52 6.81
CA SER A 358 4.20 8.61 6.49
C SER A 358 4.77 9.96 6.95
N SER A 359 6.03 9.97 7.38
CA SER A 359 6.80 11.17 7.69
C SER A 359 6.94 12.07 6.46
N ASN A 360 6.81 11.50 5.26
CA ASN A 360 6.51 12.23 4.05
C ASN A 360 5.00 12.50 3.96
N ARG A 361 4.58 13.74 4.22
CA ARG A 361 3.17 14.15 4.21
C ARG A 361 2.48 14.00 2.86
N ASN A 362 3.25 13.92 1.77
CA ASN A 362 2.71 13.72 0.44
C ASN A 362 2.45 12.23 0.14
N GLU A 363 2.76 11.31 1.04
CA GLU A 363 2.64 9.86 0.79
C GLU A 363 1.39 9.28 1.46
N LEU A 364 0.54 8.62 0.66
CA LEU A 364 -0.83 8.26 1.08
C LEU A 364 -1.05 6.80 1.42
N TRP A 365 -0.23 5.88 0.90
CA TRP A 365 -0.49 4.44 0.97
C TRP A 365 -0.70 3.93 2.41
N VAL A 366 0.04 4.47 3.38
CA VAL A 366 -0.06 4.07 4.81
C VAL A 366 -1.47 4.36 5.33
N SER A 367 -1.94 5.59 5.13
CA SER A 367 -3.23 6.05 5.61
C SER A 367 -4.38 5.35 4.89
N LEU A 368 -4.24 5.08 3.59
CA LEU A 368 -5.25 4.39 2.79
C LEU A 368 -5.37 2.91 3.16
N ILE A 369 -4.26 2.21 3.39
CA ILE A 369 -4.30 0.81 3.86
C ILE A 369 -4.93 0.71 5.24
N GLU A 370 -4.51 1.57 6.18
CA GLU A 370 -5.14 1.59 7.50
C GLU A 370 -6.63 1.86 7.37
N LYS A 371 -7.04 2.85 6.56
CA LYS A 371 -8.45 3.18 6.37
C LYS A 371 -9.24 2.01 5.82
N ALA A 372 -8.73 1.30 4.81
CA ALA A 372 -9.37 0.10 4.29
C ALA A 372 -9.52 -0.98 5.36
N TYR A 373 -8.48 -1.20 6.16
CA TYR A 373 -8.51 -2.18 7.23
C TYR A 373 -9.49 -1.78 8.36
N MET A 374 -9.46 -0.53 8.80
CA MET A 374 -10.38 0.01 9.81
C MET A 374 -11.83 0.02 9.32
N LYS A 375 -12.06 0.21 8.01
CA LYS A 375 -13.40 0.04 7.42
C LYS A 375 -13.92 -1.37 7.65
N VAL A 376 -13.10 -2.39 7.39
CA VAL A 376 -13.47 -3.79 7.64
C VAL A 376 -13.67 -4.05 9.14
N MET A 377 -12.83 -3.47 10.00
CA MET A 377 -12.90 -3.64 11.46
C MET A 377 -14.01 -2.84 12.15
N GLY A 378 -14.77 -2.01 11.43
CA GLY A 378 -15.94 -1.30 11.96
C GLY A 378 -15.66 0.15 12.41
N GLY A 379 -14.47 0.68 12.14
CA GLY A 379 -14.07 2.04 12.46
C GLY A 379 -12.70 2.10 13.14
N TYR A 380 -12.30 3.30 13.55
CA TYR A 380 -11.06 3.55 14.27
C TYR A 380 -11.15 3.32 15.78
N ASP A 381 -12.35 3.04 16.32
CA ASP A 381 -12.52 2.58 17.70
C ASP A 381 -12.11 1.11 17.81
N PHE A 382 -10.84 0.87 17.53
CA PHE A 382 -10.24 -0.45 17.42
C PHE A 382 -9.29 -0.66 18.60
N PRO A 383 -9.48 -1.70 19.43
CA PRO A 383 -8.74 -1.89 20.67
C PRO A 383 -7.27 -2.29 20.47
N GLY A 384 -6.81 -2.37 19.22
CA GLY A 384 -5.50 -2.85 18.83
C GLY A 384 -5.57 -4.26 18.22
N SER A 385 -4.57 -4.59 17.42
CA SER A 385 -4.46 -5.86 16.71
C SER A 385 -3.23 -6.64 17.15
N ASN A 386 -3.30 -7.95 16.94
CA ASN A 386 -2.10 -8.76 16.91
C ASN A 386 -1.45 -8.67 15.52
N SER A 387 -0.12 -8.55 15.45
CA SER A 387 0.62 -8.49 14.19
C SER A 387 0.30 -9.65 13.25
N ASN A 388 0.03 -10.84 13.78
CA ASN A 388 -0.33 -12.01 12.97
C ASN A 388 -1.63 -11.81 12.18
N ILE A 389 -2.62 -11.15 12.78
CA ILE A 389 -3.93 -10.93 12.13
C ILE A 389 -3.77 -9.88 11.04
N ASP A 390 -3.04 -8.81 11.33
CA ASP A 390 -2.76 -7.74 10.36
C ASP A 390 -1.97 -8.26 9.17
N LEU A 391 -0.89 -9.01 9.43
CA LEU A 391 -0.04 -9.55 8.39
C LEU A 391 -0.79 -10.57 7.55
N HIS A 392 -1.62 -11.42 8.16
CA HIS A 392 -2.49 -12.32 7.40
C HIS A 392 -3.46 -11.53 6.52
N ALA A 393 -4.10 -10.49 7.05
CA ALA A 393 -5.02 -9.66 6.27
C ALA A 393 -4.36 -8.92 5.11
N LEU A 394 -3.11 -8.50 5.26
CA LEU A 394 -2.39 -7.73 4.24
C LEU A 394 -1.66 -8.61 3.22
N THR A 395 -1.21 -9.81 3.61
CA THR A 395 -0.36 -10.67 2.75
C THR A 395 -1.02 -11.98 2.32
N GLY A 396 -2.04 -12.44 3.05
CA GLY A 396 -2.60 -13.78 2.93
C GLY A 396 -1.71 -14.90 3.47
N TRP A 397 -0.54 -14.58 4.03
CA TRP A 397 0.38 -15.59 4.56
C TRP A 397 -0.16 -16.18 5.85
N ILE A 398 0.12 -17.46 6.07
CA ILE A 398 -0.37 -18.19 7.24
C ILE A 398 0.52 -17.83 8.44
N PRO A 399 -0.04 -17.24 9.51
CA PRO A 399 0.74 -16.89 10.69
C PRO A 399 1.10 -18.14 11.50
N GLU A 400 2.33 -18.17 12.00
CA GLU A 400 2.83 -19.17 12.95
C GLU A 400 3.28 -18.47 14.23
N ARG A 401 2.87 -19.00 15.39
CA ARG A 401 3.23 -18.43 16.70
C ARG A 401 4.17 -19.37 17.44
N ILE A 402 5.32 -18.84 17.84
CA ILE A 402 6.30 -19.57 18.63
C ILE A 402 6.40 -18.90 20.00
N ALA A 403 5.98 -19.62 21.05
CA ALA A 403 6.03 -19.14 22.42
C ALA A 403 7.44 -19.36 23.01
N MET A 404 8.21 -18.28 23.14
CA MET A 404 9.60 -18.29 23.61
C MET A 404 9.72 -18.13 25.13
N HIS A 405 8.91 -18.85 25.90
CA HIS A 405 8.99 -18.82 27.37
C HIS A 405 10.01 -19.84 27.89
N SER A 406 10.71 -19.50 28.98
CA SER A 406 11.76 -20.34 29.57
C SER A 406 11.25 -21.67 30.14
N ASP A 407 9.97 -21.73 30.50
CA ASP A 407 9.25 -22.90 31.01
C ASP A 407 8.66 -23.78 29.90
N ASN A 408 8.73 -23.35 28.63
CA ASN A 408 8.25 -24.13 27.50
C ASN A 408 9.24 -25.23 27.12
N GLN A 409 9.04 -26.43 27.66
CA GLN A 409 9.88 -27.61 27.38
C GLN A 409 9.90 -28.05 25.91
N SER A 410 8.89 -27.65 25.12
CA SER A 410 8.84 -27.95 23.68
C SER A 410 9.64 -26.96 22.83
N PHE A 411 10.09 -25.83 23.40
CA PHE A 411 10.83 -24.80 22.68
C PHE A 411 12.31 -25.12 22.63
N ASN A 412 12.78 -25.61 21.47
CA ASN A 412 14.20 -25.74 21.19
C ASN A 412 14.73 -24.43 20.58
N LYS A 413 15.57 -23.73 21.34
CA LYS A 413 16.17 -22.43 20.96
C LYS A 413 17.01 -22.52 19.70
N ASP A 414 17.88 -23.52 19.62
CA ASP A 414 18.86 -23.65 18.53
C ASP A 414 18.18 -24.05 17.20
N ASP A 415 17.25 -25.00 17.27
CA ASP A 415 16.50 -25.43 16.09
C ASP A 415 15.58 -24.33 15.57
N THR A 416 14.91 -23.60 16.48
CA THR A 416 14.07 -22.46 16.11
C THR A 416 14.90 -21.36 15.47
N PHE A 417 16.03 -20.98 16.08
CA PHE A 417 16.91 -19.96 15.50
C PHE A 417 17.41 -20.37 14.12
N ARG A 418 17.88 -21.61 13.95
CA ARG A 418 18.37 -22.12 12.67
C ARG A 418 17.29 -22.09 11.59
N MET A 419 16.07 -22.52 11.93
CA MET A 419 14.92 -22.44 11.05
C MET A 419 14.60 -21.00 10.65
N LEU A 420 14.47 -20.09 11.63
CA LEU A 420 14.16 -18.68 11.39
C LEU A 420 15.25 -18.02 10.55
N TYR A 421 16.54 -18.25 10.87
CA TYR A 421 17.67 -17.74 10.12
C TYR A 421 17.60 -18.17 8.65
N GLN A 422 17.44 -19.47 8.39
CA GLN A 422 17.39 -20.00 7.02
C GLN A 422 16.19 -19.46 6.22
N ARG A 423 14.99 -19.52 6.81
CA ARG A 423 13.76 -19.05 6.14
C ARG A 423 13.77 -17.53 5.94
N PHE A 424 14.29 -16.79 6.91
CA PHE A 424 14.43 -15.34 6.79
C PHE A 424 15.31 -14.99 5.61
N HIS A 425 16.52 -15.55 5.49
CA HIS A 425 17.44 -15.21 4.40
C HIS A 425 16.96 -15.64 3.00
N ARG A 426 16.11 -16.66 2.91
CA ARG A 426 15.43 -17.04 1.66
C ARG A 426 14.26 -16.11 1.30
N GLY A 427 13.80 -15.29 2.23
CA GLY A 427 12.60 -14.50 2.09
C GLY A 427 11.34 -15.37 2.14
N ASP A 428 11.32 -16.44 2.91
CA ASP A 428 10.15 -17.31 3.08
C ASP A 428 9.23 -16.83 4.21
N VAL A 429 9.74 -15.98 5.10
CA VAL A 429 9.04 -15.53 6.31
C VAL A 429 9.21 -14.04 6.56
N LEU A 430 8.19 -13.44 7.15
CA LEU A 430 8.23 -12.15 7.82
C LEU A 430 8.08 -12.41 9.32
N ILE A 431 9.01 -11.91 10.12
CA ILE A 431 9.09 -12.24 11.54
C ILE A 431 8.77 -10.99 12.36
N THR A 432 7.85 -11.16 13.31
CA THR A 432 7.58 -10.16 14.35
C THR A 432 7.85 -10.78 15.72
N THR A 433 8.34 -9.98 16.64
CA THR A 433 8.48 -10.35 18.05
C THR A 433 7.56 -9.46 18.87
N ALA A 434 7.06 -9.96 20.00
CA ALA A 434 6.20 -9.16 20.86
C ALA A 434 6.63 -9.30 22.31
N THR A 435 6.48 -8.23 23.06
CA THR A 435 6.68 -8.22 24.50
C THR A 435 5.39 -8.61 25.22
N GLY A 436 5.53 -9.33 26.33
CA GLY A 436 4.42 -9.61 27.23
C GLY A 436 4.08 -8.41 28.12
N VAL A 437 3.28 -8.66 29.15
CA VAL A 437 3.06 -7.70 30.23
C VAL A 437 4.36 -7.53 31.00
N MET A 438 4.81 -6.28 31.17
CA MET A 438 5.98 -5.89 31.98
C MET A 438 5.71 -4.50 32.55
N THR A 439 6.45 -4.10 33.59
CA THR A 439 6.32 -2.73 34.13
C THR A 439 6.99 -1.71 33.21
N GLU A 440 6.62 -0.42 33.33
CA GLU A 440 7.29 0.64 32.59
C GLU A 440 8.79 0.71 32.95
N GLU A 441 9.14 0.50 34.21
CA GLU A 441 10.54 0.47 34.68
C GLU A 441 11.35 -0.67 34.04
N GLU A 442 10.77 -1.86 33.92
CA GLU A 442 11.40 -2.98 33.21
C GLU A 442 11.56 -2.67 31.73
N GLY A 443 10.51 -2.10 31.13
CA GLY A 443 10.55 -1.62 29.74
C GLY A 443 11.68 -0.63 29.52
N GLU A 444 11.79 0.40 30.36
CA GLU A 444 12.86 1.40 30.28
C GLU A 444 14.26 0.81 30.47
N LYS A 445 14.40 -0.11 31.44
CA LYS A 445 15.67 -0.81 31.71
C LYS A 445 16.18 -1.57 30.49
N TRP A 446 15.28 -2.20 29.73
CA TRP A 446 15.62 -2.99 28.55
C TRP A 446 15.48 -2.22 27.23
N GLY A 447 14.93 -1.01 27.26
CA GLY A 447 14.59 -0.23 26.05
C GLY A 447 13.44 -0.82 25.25
N LEU A 448 12.53 -1.55 25.90
CA LEU A 448 11.38 -2.21 25.30
C LEU A 448 10.07 -1.57 25.79
N VAL A 449 9.06 -1.59 24.93
CA VAL A 449 7.71 -1.13 25.26
C VAL A 449 6.91 -2.36 25.69
N PRO A 450 6.23 -2.32 26.85
CA PRO A 450 5.34 -3.39 27.28
C PRO A 450 4.24 -3.67 26.25
N THR A 451 3.85 -4.93 26.09
CA THR A 451 2.71 -5.35 25.23
C THR A 451 2.77 -4.80 23.79
N HIS A 452 3.97 -4.75 23.21
CA HIS A 452 4.22 -4.13 21.91
C HIS A 452 4.83 -5.11 20.91
N ALA A 453 4.51 -4.94 19.63
CA ALA A 453 5.03 -5.75 18.54
C ALA A 453 6.18 -5.05 17.81
N TYR A 454 7.22 -5.80 17.48
CA TYR A 454 8.44 -5.34 16.85
C TYR A 454 8.72 -6.10 15.55
N ALA A 455 9.29 -5.40 14.58
CA ALA A 455 9.78 -5.99 13.33
C ALA A 455 11.15 -6.62 13.57
N VAL A 456 11.37 -7.84 13.09
CA VAL A 456 12.74 -8.37 12.94
C VAL A 456 13.28 -7.94 11.58
N LEU A 457 14.15 -6.93 11.59
CA LEU A 457 14.73 -6.35 10.36
C LEU A 457 15.94 -7.12 9.83
N ASP A 458 16.66 -7.84 10.70
CA ASP A 458 17.78 -8.69 10.31
C ASP A 458 17.99 -9.83 11.32
N ILE A 459 18.56 -10.94 10.85
CA ILE A 459 19.02 -12.06 11.69
C ILE A 459 20.46 -12.36 11.26
N ARG A 460 21.36 -12.54 12.21
CA ARG A 460 22.77 -12.81 11.94
C ARG A 460 23.33 -13.85 12.88
N GLU A 461 24.25 -14.66 12.37
CA GLU A 461 25.05 -15.58 13.15
C GLU A 461 26.47 -15.01 13.27
N TYR A 462 26.99 -14.88 14.49
CA TYR A 462 28.34 -14.40 14.75
C TYR A 462 29.14 -15.47 15.48
N LYS A 463 30.31 -15.83 14.93
CA LYS A 463 31.29 -16.67 15.60
C LYS A 463 32.19 -15.79 16.47
N VAL A 464 32.05 -15.89 17.79
CA VAL A 464 33.00 -15.28 18.73
C VAL A 464 34.20 -16.23 18.88
N LYS A 465 35.43 -15.70 18.81
CA LYS A 465 36.67 -16.52 18.91
C LYS A 465 36.80 -17.18 20.29
N LEU A 466 37.42 -18.36 20.30
CA LEU A 466 37.27 -19.40 21.31
C LEU A 466 38.28 -19.38 22.49
N ASP A 467 39.27 -18.49 22.52
CA ASP A 467 40.27 -18.51 23.61
C ASP A 467 39.68 -18.16 25.00
N ASP A 468 38.51 -17.51 25.04
CA ASP A 468 37.75 -17.19 26.27
C ASP A 468 36.84 -18.35 26.77
N PHE A 469 36.78 -19.49 26.08
CA PHE A 469 35.76 -20.54 26.29
C PHE A 469 36.26 -21.86 26.89
N ALA A 470 37.53 -21.97 27.32
CA ALA A 470 38.19 -23.26 27.62
C ALA A 470 37.47 -24.20 28.62
N GLN A 471 36.41 -23.77 29.31
CA GLN A 471 35.65 -24.60 30.27
C GLN A 471 34.14 -24.75 30.01
N ASN A 472 33.50 -24.14 29.00
CA ASN A 472 32.03 -24.20 28.90
C ASN A 472 31.53 -24.89 27.62
N ARG A 473 30.72 -25.95 27.79
CA ARG A 473 30.10 -26.78 26.76
C ARG A 473 28.63 -26.42 26.50
N GLU A 474 28.29 -25.13 26.46
CA GLU A 474 26.93 -24.71 26.09
C GLU A 474 26.96 -23.48 25.17
N PHE A 475 26.26 -23.59 24.05
CA PHE A 475 26.13 -22.55 23.03
C PHE A 475 25.24 -21.42 23.56
N ILE A 476 25.69 -20.17 23.44
CA ILE A 476 24.88 -18.99 23.79
C ILE A 476 24.37 -18.35 22.49
N THR A 477 23.05 -18.39 22.31
CA THR A 477 22.33 -17.56 21.36
C THR A 477 22.27 -16.13 21.89
N LEU A 478 22.87 -15.17 21.18
CA LEU A 478 22.90 -13.76 21.56
C LEU A 478 22.11 -12.92 20.55
N VAL A 479 20.94 -12.43 20.96
CA VAL A 479 20.35 -11.23 20.35
C VAL A 479 21.08 -10.04 20.98
N VAL A 480 22.15 -9.58 20.33
CA VAL A 480 22.96 -8.46 20.83
C VAL A 480 22.31 -7.14 20.43
N TYR A 481 21.75 -6.43 21.40
CA TYR A 481 21.69 -4.97 21.34
C TYR A 481 22.94 -4.45 22.04
N LYS A 482 23.91 -3.93 21.27
CA LYS A 482 25.06 -3.24 21.87
C LYS A 482 24.66 -1.81 22.20
N THR A 483 23.96 -1.65 23.31
CA THR A 483 23.70 -0.34 23.92
C THR A 483 24.51 -0.27 25.20
N ASN A 484 25.68 0.39 25.17
CA ASN A 484 26.57 0.59 26.33
C ASN A 484 25.88 1.40 27.47
N GLY A 485 24.77 0.90 28.04
CA GLY A 485 23.85 1.64 28.90
C GLY A 485 23.11 2.81 28.23
N LYS A 486 23.16 2.95 26.90
CA LYS A 486 22.53 4.07 26.17
C LYS A 486 21.13 3.70 25.68
N LYS A 487 20.16 4.61 25.83
CA LYS A 487 18.77 4.43 25.37
C LYS A 487 18.71 4.01 23.90
N VAL A 488 17.75 3.15 23.55
CA VAL A 488 17.29 3.00 22.16
C VAL A 488 16.45 4.24 21.86
N TYR A 489 17.08 5.23 21.21
CA TYR A 489 16.42 6.49 20.89
C TYR A 489 15.51 6.30 19.67
N TYR A 490 14.21 6.57 19.86
CA TYR A 490 13.36 7.04 18.76
C TYR A 490 13.75 8.50 18.47
N PRO A 491 13.97 8.90 17.20
CA PRO A 491 14.22 10.29 16.89
C PRO A 491 12.94 11.11 17.16
N GLY A 492 12.99 11.93 18.22
CA GLY A 492 11.92 12.87 18.56
C GLY A 492 11.91 13.32 20.02
N LYS A 493 12.80 14.24 20.38
CA LYS A 493 12.43 15.45 21.10
C LYS A 493 13.09 16.63 20.41
#